data_AF-A0A7G6A6F2-F1
#
_entry.id   AF-A0A7G6A6F2-F1
#
_cell.length_a   1.000
_cell.length_b   1.000
_cell.length_c   1.000
_cell.angle_alpha   90.00
_cell.angle_beta   90.00
_cell.angle_gamma   90.00
#
_symmetry.space_group_name_H-M   'P 1'
#
loop_
_entity.id
_entity.type
_entity.pdbx_description
1 polymer ?
#
loop_
_entity_poly.entity_id
_entity_poly.type
_entity_poly.pdbx_seq_one_letter_code
_entity_poly.pdbx_strand_id
1 'polypeptide(L)'
;MSHYFPRLRAGLLLTLAATCNAHAFDPARIDPLVRPSQNLFRAANGAWLDAPIPPDRAEVYGADLPATVNARILAIVDDLRRQPQPAGSIGRKLLDFHDSQLDLAAIDRAGLAPMRARLAAIDAIGSPRELAAWQGKMQGILKTPLWLWGGFADFKQPDLNRAILMQGGLGMPERDYYRARTRACLRRGAPTSITLPRWRGLRASRIRRPPPRALAGAGNAPGHGPPARRPGNESGAGADHGCRRAGANRRRPGLASLPGRRRHRTG
;
A
#
# COMPACT_ATOMS: atom_id res chain seq x y z
N MET A 1 74.67 -51.57 6.15
CA MET A 1 73.51 -51.28 7.02
C MET A 1 72.51 -50.48 6.20
N SER A 2 71.42 -51.14 5.80
CA SER A 2 70.40 -50.60 4.90
C SER A 2 69.30 -49.95 5.73
N HIS A 3 69.12 -48.64 5.64
CA HIS A 3 68.04 -47.92 6.34
C HIS A 3 66.99 -47.42 5.35
N TYR A 4 65.82 -48.05 5.49
CA TYR A 4 64.52 -47.72 4.91
C TYR A 4 64.03 -46.35 5.42
N PHE A 5 63.67 -45.44 4.51
CA PHE A 5 62.85 -44.26 4.82
C PHE A 5 61.47 -44.43 4.15
N PRO A 6 60.36 -44.48 4.91
CA PRO A 6 59.03 -44.56 4.31
C PRO A 6 58.54 -43.17 3.89
N ARG A 7 57.94 -43.10 2.69
CA ARG A 7 57.25 -41.94 2.15
C ARG A 7 55.92 -41.74 2.88
N LEU A 8 55.75 -40.64 3.61
CA LEU A 8 54.47 -40.19 4.16
C LEU A 8 53.62 -39.59 3.02
N ARG A 9 52.47 -40.22 2.74
CA ARG A 9 51.44 -39.69 1.84
C ARG A 9 50.52 -38.74 2.60
N ALA A 10 50.34 -37.56 2.02
CA ALA A 10 49.39 -36.54 2.44
C ALA A 10 47.94 -37.01 2.30
N GLY A 11 47.09 -36.58 3.22
CA GLY A 11 45.64 -36.65 3.13
C GLY A 11 45.04 -35.40 3.74
N LEU A 12 44.93 -34.32 2.95
CA LEU A 12 44.19 -33.13 3.34
C LEU A 12 42.70 -33.38 3.05
N LEU A 13 41.95 -33.76 4.08
CA LEU A 13 40.49 -33.83 4.05
C LEU A 13 39.93 -32.41 4.07
N LEU A 14 39.54 -31.90 2.90
CA LEU A 14 38.80 -30.65 2.78
C LEU A 14 37.33 -30.93 3.14
N THR A 15 36.95 -30.68 4.39
CA THR A 15 35.55 -30.66 4.81
C THR A 15 34.87 -29.43 4.20
N LEU A 16 34.09 -29.64 3.12
CA LEU A 16 33.05 -28.68 2.73
C LEU A 16 32.00 -28.67 3.84
N ALA A 17 32.12 -27.75 4.80
CA ALA A 17 30.98 -27.35 5.59
C ALA A 17 30.01 -26.62 4.66
N ALA A 18 29.03 -27.35 4.13
CA ALA A 18 27.85 -26.72 3.56
C ALA A 18 27.19 -25.92 4.68
N THR A 19 27.43 -24.60 4.72
CA THR A 19 26.60 -23.70 5.51
C THR A 19 25.21 -23.74 4.90
N CYS A 20 24.38 -24.67 5.39
CA CYS A 20 22.95 -24.57 5.22
C CYS A 20 22.55 -23.28 5.91
N ASN A 21 22.37 -22.21 5.12
CA ASN A 21 21.74 -21.01 5.63
C ASN A 21 20.36 -21.43 6.11
N ALA A 22 20.20 -21.56 7.43
CA ALA A 22 18.94 -21.78 8.10
C ALA A 22 18.07 -20.53 7.91
N HIS A 23 17.51 -20.37 6.71
CA HIS A 23 16.58 -19.30 6.35
C HIS A 23 15.19 -19.84 6.02
N ALA A 24 14.98 -21.15 6.05
CA ALA A 24 13.67 -21.73 5.71
C ALA A 24 12.65 -21.64 6.85
N PHE A 25 13.09 -21.58 8.11
CA PHE A 25 12.20 -21.59 9.27
C PHE A 25 12.90 -20.97 10.49
N ASP A 26 12.29 -19.93 11.07
CA ASP A 26 12.77 -19.26 12.28
C ASP A 26 11.96 -19.75 13.49
N PRO A 27 12.46 -20.74 14.26
CA PRO A 27 11.73 -21.31 15.37
C PRO A 27 11.51 -20.31 16.52
N ALA A 28 12.25 -19.20 16.56
CA ALA A 28 12.04 -18.15 17.56
C ALA A 28 10.71 -17.40 17.38
N ARG A 29 10.04 -17.57 16.23
CA ARG A 29 8.77 -16.90 15.92
C ARG A 29 7.53 -17.72 16.26
N ILE A 30 7.73 -18.98 16.64
CA ILE A 30 6.67 -19.90 17.02
C ILE A 30 6.08 -19.48 18.36
N ASP A 31 4.76 -19.53 18.47
CA ASP A 31 4.04 -19.44 19.74
C ASP A 31 3.78 -20.86 20.27
N PRO A 32 4.56 -21.33 21.26
CA PRO A 32 4.46 -22.70 21.76
C PRO A 32 3.15 -22.95 22.52
N LEU A 33 2.40 -21.90 22.88
CA LEU A 33 1.14 -22.01 23.61
C LEU A 33 -0.04 -22.32 22.70
N VAL A 34 0.13 -22.23 21.37
CA VAL A 34 -0.93 -22.45 20.39
C VAL A 34 -0.66 -23.72 19.59
N ARG A 35 -1.61 -24.66 19.65
CA ARG A 35 -1.54 -25.91 18.87
C ARG A 35 -1.70 -25.59 17.37
N PRO A 36 -0.78 -26.04 16.49
CA PRO A 36 -0.88 -25.78 15.05
C PRO A 36 -2.18 -26.29 14.42
N SER A 37 -2.75 -27.38 14.93
CA SER A 37 -4.03 -27.93 14.44
C SER A 37 -5.25 -27.05 14.73
N GLN A 38 -5.15 -26.12 15.68
CA GLN A 38 -6.22 -25.20 16.05
C GLN A 38 -6.09 -23.86 15.35
N ASN A 39 -4.86 -23.34 15.28
CA ASN A 39 -4.56 -22.09 14.59
C ASN A 39 -3.11 -22.08 14.12
N LEU A 40 -2.87 -22.62 12.93
CA LEU A 40 -1.54 -22.71 12.33
C LEU A 40 -0.90 -21.31 12.16
N PHE A 41 -1.68 -20.31 11.77
CA PHE A 41 -1.16 -18.96 11.55
C PHE A 41 -0.62 -18.33 12.83
N ARG A 42 -1.35 -18.43 13.95
CA ARG A 42 -0.88 -17.93 15.25
C ARG A 42 0.26 -18.79 15.79
N ALA A 43 0.17 -20.12 15.69
CA ALA A 43 1.23 -21.02 16.16
C ALA A 43 2.58 -20.73 15.47
N ALA A 44 2.57 -20.46 14.15
CA ALA A 44 3.80 -20.19 13.41
C ALA A 44 4.32 -18.75 13.54
N ASN A 45 3.44 -17.77 13.82
CA ASN A 45 3.79 -16.34 13.74
C ASN A 45 3.50 -15.54 15.01
N GLY A 46 3.17 -16.16 16.15
CA GLY A 46 2.62 -15.44 17.30
C GLY A 46 3.54 -14.35 17.86
N ALA A 47 4.85 -14.61 17.93
CA ALA A 47 5.82 -13.58 18.37
C ALA A 47 5.85 -12.37 17.41
N TRP A 48 5.70 -12.60 16.10
CA TRP A 48 5.61 -11.53 15.09
C TRP A 48 4.27 -10.79 15.14
N LEU A 49 3.16 -11.49 15.41
CA LEU A 49 1.83 -10.89 15.54
C LEU A 49 1.71 -9.98 16.77
N ASP A 50 2.47 -10.27 17.82
CA ASP A 50 2.47 -9.48 19.05
C ASP A 50 3.38 -8.25 18.97
N ALA A 51 4.25 -8.17 17.94
CA ALA A 51 5.10 -7.01 17.72
C ALA A 51 4.25 -5.79 17.29
N PRO A 52 4.51 -4.60 17.85
CA PRO A 52 3.77 -3.40 17.48
C PRO A 52 4.09 -2.96 16.04
N ILE A 53 3.08 -2.45 15.33
CA ILE A 53 3.27 -1.77 14.05
C ILE A 53 3.88 -0.39 14.33
N PRO A 54 5.03 -0.04 13.72
CA PRO A 54 5.62 1.28 13.84
C PRO A 54 4.65 2.41 13.42
N PRO A 55 4.69 3.59 14.06
CA PRO A 55 3.70 4.66 13.83
C PRO A 55 3.75 5.29 12.43
N ASP A 56 4.86 5.13 11.72
CA ASP A 56 5.08 5.56 10.35
C ASP A 56 4.58 4.54 9.30
N ARG A 57 4.03 3.40 9.75
CA ARG A 57 3.60 2.30 8.88
C ARG A 57 2.13 1.95 9.11
N ALA A 58 1.44 1.61 8.02
CA ALA A 58 0.08 1.08 8.09
C ALA A 58 0.06 -0.43 8.38
N GLU A 59 1.15 -1.13 8.06
CA GLU A 59 1.28 -2.58 8.14
C GLU A 59 2.76 -3.01 8.26
N VAL A 60 2.99 -4.25 8.69
CA VAL A 60 4.29 -4.91 8.69
C VAL A 60 4.16 -6.31 8.09
N TYR A 61 5.26 -6.84 7.58
CA TYR A 61 5.33 -8.17 6.97
C TYR A 61 6.31 -9.07 7.75
N GLY A 62 6.16 -10.39 7.59
CA GLY A 62 7.07 -11.36 8.23
C GLY A 62 8.53 -11.18 7.82
N ALA A 63 8.79 -10.71 6.60
CA ALA A 63 10.09 -10.23 6.16
C ALA A 63 9.95 -8.77 5.70
N ASP A 64 10.76 -7.87 6.24
CA ASP A 64 10.81 -6.46 5.79
C ASP A 64 11.70 -6.34 4.55
N LEU A 65 11.26 -6.98 3.47
CA LEU A 65 11.88 -6.87 2.15
C LEU A 65 11.94 -5.42 1.67
N PRO A 66 10.89 -4.58 1.81
CA PRO A 66 10.96 -3.18 1.42
C PRO A 66 12.11 -2.42 2.09
N ALA A 67 12.30 -2.54 3.42
CA ALA A 67 13.40 -1.88 4.10
C ALA A 67 14.77 -2.42 3.64
N THR A 68 14.89 -3.73 3.44
CA THR A 68 16.12 -4.37 2.96
C THR A 68 16.50 -3.86 1.56
N VAL A 69 15.52 -3.79 0.64
CA VAL A 69 15.72 -3.27 -0.72
C VAL A 69 16.08 -1.79 -0.67
N ASN A 70 15.40 -0.99 0.16
CA ASN A 70 15.70 0.42 0.32
C ASN A 70 17.15 0.66 0.79
N ALA A 71 17.60 -0.07 1.81
CA ALA A 71 18.99 0.03 2.29
C ALA A 71 20.02 -0.29 1.19
N ARG A 72 19.75 -1.29 0.35
CA ARG A 72 20.61 -1.64 -0.79
C ARG A 72 20.61 -0.58 -1.88
N ILE A 73 19.44 0.01 -2.18
CA ILE A 73 19.33 1.11 -3.15
C ILE A 73 20.15 2.31 -2.65
N LEU A 74 20.05 2.66 -1.36
CA LEU A 74 20.84 3.74 -0.77
C LEU A 74 22.35 3.46 -0.86
N ALA A 75 22.77 2.24 -0.58
CA ALA A 75 24.17 1.86 -0.76
C ALA A 75 24.64 2.03 -2.23
N ILE A 76 23.82 1.66 -3.22
CA ILE A 76 24.14 1.88 -4.63
C ILE A 76 24.26 3.38 -4.94
N VAL A 77 23.37 4.21 -4.40
CA VAL A 77 23.44 5.67 -4.55
C VAL A 77 24.74 6.21 -3.96
N ASP A 78 25.13 5.75 -2.76
CA ASP A 78 26.38 6.14 -2.12
C ASP A 78 27.61 5.69 -2.92
N ASP A 79 27.57 4.50 -3.52
CA ASP A 79 28.63 3.98 -4.38
C ASP A 79 28.80 4.83 -5.63
N LEU A 80 27.69 5.24 -6.27
CA LEU A 80 27.72 6.12 -7.42
C LEU A 80 28.32 7.48 -7.09
N ARG A 81 28.08 8.02 -5.89
CA ARG A 81 28.65 9.30 -5.44
C ARG A 81 30.17 9.26 -5.28
N ARG A 82 30.73 8.10 -4.95
CA ARG A 82 32.19 7.95 -4.75
C ARG A 82 32.98 7.92 -6.05
N GLN A 83 32.30 7.88 -7.20
CA GLN A 83 32.91 7.85 -8.52
C GLN A 83 32.50 9.09 -9.32
N PRO A 84 33.38 9.65 -10.17
CA PRO A 84 33.00 10.72 -11.08
C PRO A 84 31.85 10.28 -11.99
N GLN A 85 30.73 11.01 -11.94
CA GLN A 85 29.59 10.78 -12.83
C GLN A 85 29.55 11.90 -13.89
N PRO A 86 29.86 11.61 -15.17
CA PRO A 86 29.85 12.61 -16.22
C PRO A 86 28.47 13.26 -16.38
N ALA A 87 28.45 14.54 -16.75
CA ALA A 87 27.19 15.24 -17.02
C ALA A 87 26.37 14.49 -18.09
N GLY A 88 25.07 14.32 -17.84
CA GLY A 88 24.16 13.60 -18.72
C GLY A 88 24.20 12.07 -18.63
N SER A 89 25.14 11.49 -17.88
CA SER A 89 25.18 10.04 -17.63
C SER A 89 23.96 9.57 -16.81
N ILE A 90 23.67 8.26 -16.87
CA ILE A 90 22.61 7.66 -16.05
C ILE A 90 22.89 7.85 -14.57
N GLY A 91 24.14 7.61 -14.14
CA GLY A 91 24.55 7.81 -12.75
C GLY A 91 24.33 9.25 -12.29
N ARG A 92 24.69 10.23 -13.12
CA ARG A 92 24.47 11.64 -12.78
C ARG A 92 22.99 11.99 -12.66
N LYS A 93 22.16 11.53 -13.61
CA LYS A 93 20.70 11.73 -13.57
C LYS A 93 20.05 11.10 -12.33
N LEU A 94 20.51 9.91 -11.94
CA LEU A 94 20.02 9.24 -10.73
C LEU A 94 20.34 10.05 -9.47
N LEU A 95 21.59 10.54 -9.35
CA LEU A 95 22.02 11.36 -8.23
C LEU A 95 21.24 12.68 -8.16
N ASP A 96 21.12 13.40 -9.28
CA ASP A 96 20.38 14.66 -9.35
C ASP A 96 18.89 14.44 -9.01
N PHE A 97 18.28 13.35 -9.48
CA PHE A 97 16.90 12.99 -9.15
C PHE A 97 16.73 12.69 -7.65
N HIS A 98 17.60 11.87 -7.08
CA HIS A 98 17.58 11.55 -5.65
C HIS A 98 17.76 12.81 -4.79
N ASP A 99 18.75 13.65 -5.10
CA ASP A 99 19.04 14.86 -4.32
C ASP A 99 17.93 15.90 -4.42
N SER A 100 17.26 15.98 -5.58
CA SER A 100 16.11 16.86 -5.74
C SER A 100 14.94 16.53 -4.79
N GLN A 101 14.83 15.28 -4.33
CA GLN A 101 13.81 14.87 -3.37
C GLN A 101 14.19 15.16 -1.91
N LEU A 102 15.49 15.32 -1.63
CA LEU A 102 16.01 15.55 -0.29
C LEU A 102 16.23 17.05 0.03
N ASP A 103 16.28 17.91 -0.98
CA ASP A 103 16.43 19.37 -0.80
C ASP A 103 15.10 20.03 -0.36
N LEU A 104 14.77 19.85 0.92
CA LEU A 104 13.57 20.42 1.54
C LEU A 104 13.56 21.96 1.47
N ALA A 105 14.73 22.61 1.59
CA ALA A 105 14.82 24.07 1.54
C ALA A 105 14.45 24.62 0.15
N ALA A 106 14.89 23.96 -0.92
CA ALA A 106 14.48 24.30 -2.27
C ALA A 106 12.99 24.04 -2.51
N ILE A 107 12.47 22.91 -2.02
CA ILE A 107 11.04 22.55 -2.12
C ILE A 107 10.17 23.62 -1.42
N ASP A 108 10.51 23.97 -0.19
CA ASP A 108 9.76 24.94 0.62
C ASP A 108 9.79 26.34 -0.01
N ARG A 109 10.96 26.76 -0.51
CA ARG A 109 11.14 28.03 -1.21
C ARG A 109 10.34 28.08 -2.52
N ALA A 110 10.28 26.98 -3.27
CA ALA A 110 9.52 26.91 -4.52
C ALA A 110 8.00 26.94 -4.26
N GLY A 111 7.55 26.34 -3.16
CA GLY A 111 6.15 26.26 -2.77
C GLY A 111 5.27 25.77 -3.93
N LEU A 112 4.18 26.49 -4.23
CA LEU A 112 3.27 26.15 -5.33
C LEU A 112 3.63 26.79 -6.68
N ALA A 113 4.74 27.52 -6.78
CA ALA A 113 5.09 28.20 -8.03
C ALA A 113 5.15 27.25 -9.24
N PRO A 114 5.74 26.04 -9.15
CA PRO A 114 5.78 25.10 -10.28
C PRO A 114 4.40 24.59 -10.73
N MET A 115 3.38 24.66 -9.87
CA MET A 115 2.03 24.19 -10.19
C MET A 115 1.15 25.26 -10.84
N ARG A 116 1.52 26.55 -10.74
CA ARG A 116 0.65 27.68 -11.16
C ARG A 116 0.21 27.60 -12.62
N ALA A 117 1.12 27.33 -13.55
CA ALA A 117 0.78 27.23 -14.97
C ALA A 117 -0.24 26.11 -15.24
N ARG A 118 -0.11 24.98 -14.56
CA ARG A 118 -1.02 23.85 -14.73
C ARG A 118 -2.39 24.13 -14.11
N LEU A 119 -2.44 24.80 -12.96
CA LEU A 119 -3.69 25.23 -12.33
C LEU A 119 -4.41 26.29 -13.18
N ALA A 120 -3.69 27.27 -13.72
CA ALA A 120 -4.25 28.26 -14.64
C ALA A 120 -4.81 27.62 -15.92
N ALA A 121 -4.14 26.59 -16.46
CA ALA A 121 -4.64 25.83 -17.60
C ALA A 121 -5.94 25.07 -17.30
N ILE A 122 -6.16 24.64 -16.04
CA ILE A 122 -7.43 24.04 -15.61
C ILE A 122 -8.52 25.11 -15.49
N ASP A 123 -8.20 26.26 -14.89
CA ASP A 123 -9.15 27.36 -14.70
C ASP A 123 -9.63 27.97 -16.03
N ALA A 124 -8.83 27.88 -17.08
CA ALA A 124 -9.17 28.34 -18.43
C ALA A 124 -10.12 27.40 -19.20
N ILE A 125 -10.42 26.21 -18.68
CA ILE A 125 -11.31 25.24 -19.36
C ILE A 125 -12.76 25.73 -19.27
N GLY A 126 -13.32 26.13 -20.42
CA GLY A 126 -14.69 26.62 -20.53
C GLY A 126 -15.67 25.61 -21.14
N SER A 127 -15.18 24.54 -21.78
CA SER A 127 -16.04 23.59 -22.49
C SER A 127 -15.67 22.11 -22.27
N PRO A 128 -16.62 21.17 -22.47
CA PRO A 128 -16.33 19.73 -22.44
C PRO A 128 -15.25 19.30 -23.46
N ARG A 129 -15.18 19.97 -24.62
CA ARG A 129 -14.16 19.70 -25.64
C ARG A 129 -12.77 20.09 -25.16
N GLU A 130 -12.64 21.27 -24.56
CA GLU A 130 -11.38 21.73 -23.95
C GLU A 130 -10.97 20.84 -22.78
N LEU A 131 -11.93 20.39 -21.97
CA LEU A 131 -11.68 19.45 -20.89
C LEU A 131 -11.10 18.12 -21.43
N ALA A 132 -11.71 17.55 -22.48
CA ALA A 132 -11.23 16.32 -23.09
C ALA A 132 -9.82 16.49 -23.68
N ALA A 133 -9.55 17.62 -24.35
CA ALA A 133 -8.23 17.93 -24.89
C ALA A 133 -7.18 18.08 -23.78
N TRP A 134 -7.53 18.76 -22.68
CA TRP A 134 -6.67 18.89 -21.51
C TRP A 134 -6.39 17.52 -20.86
N GLN A 135 -7.42 16.69 -20.69
CA GLN A 135 -7.27 15.33 -20.14
C GLN A 135 -6.36 14.45 -21.00
N GLY A 136 -6.46 14.57 -22.33
CA GLY A 136 -5.55 13.89 -23.27
C GLY A 136 -4.10 14.32 -23.06
N LYS A 137 -3.82 15.62 -22.96
CA LYS A 137 -2.47 16.16 -22.71
C LYS A 137 -1.89 15.74 -21.35
N MET A 138 -2.75 15.44 -20.37
CA MET A 138 -2.33 15.06 -19.03
C MET A 138 -2.11 13.55 -18.86
N GLN A 139 -2.40 12.71 -19.86
CA GLN A 139 -2.09 11.29 -19.80
C GLN A 139 -0.59 11.07 -19.54
N GLY A 140 -0.25 10.18 -18.60
CA GLY A 140 1.14 9.95 -18.17
C GLY A 140 1.74 11.02 -17.25
N ILE A 141 1.07 12.17 -17.08
CA ILE A 141 1.54 13.27 -16.21
C ILE A 141 0.71 13.34 -14.93
N LEU A 142 -0.62 13.31 -15.06
CA LEU A 142 -1.56 13.35 -13.94
C LEU A 142 -2.57 12.22 -14.04
N LYS A 143 -3.07 11.79 -12.88
CA LYS A 143 -4.24 10.91 -12.81
C LYS A 143 -5.48 11.71 -13.26
N THR A 144 -6.07 11.31 -14.36
CA THR A 144 -7.35 11.84 -14.85
C THR A 144 -8.47 10.80 -14.63
N PRO A 145 -9.76 11.16 -14.84
CA PRO A 145 -10.87 10.20 -14.74
C PRO A 145 -10.84 9.05 -15.75
N LEU A 146 -10.00 9.14 -16.78
CA LEU A 146 -9.85 8.16 -17.84
C LEU A 146 -8.37 7.89 -18.04
N TRP A 147 -7.91 6.68 -17.80
CA TRP A 147 -6.50 6.33 -18.00
C TRP A 147 -6.34 5.66 -19.35
N LEU A 148 -5.58 6.30 -20.23
CA LEU A 148 -5.20 5.76 -21.52
C LEU A 148 -3.79 5.19 -21.40
N TRP A 149 -3.68 3.87 -21.56
CA TRP A 149 -2.40 3.19 -21.62
C TRP A 149 -2.16 2.65 -23.02
N GLY A 150 -0.98 2.92 -23.57
CA GLY A 150 -0.49 2.30 -24.80
C GLY A 150 0.40 1.10 -24.50
N GLY A 151 0.57 0.22 -25.49
CA GLY A 151 1.56 -0.86 -25.41
C GLY A 151 1.12 -2.10 -24.64
N PHE A 152 -0.18 -2.26 -24.36
CA PHE A 152 -0.70 -3.51 -23.83
C PHE A 152 -0.90 -4.53 -24.95
N ALA A 153 -0.49 -5.76 -24.72
CA ALA A 153 -0.84 -6.87 -25.62
C ALA A 153 -2.37 -7.00 -25.72
N ASP A 154 -2.88 -7.21 -26.93
CA ASP A 154 -4.30 -7.49 -27.14
C ASP A 154 -4.67 -8.84 -26.51
N PHE A 155 -5.74 -8.86 -25.73
CA PHE A 155 -6.17 -10.06 -24.99
C PHE A 155 -6.57 -11.25 -25.88
N LYS A 156 -6.85 -11.02 -27.17
CA LYS A 156 -7.18 -12.02 -28.17
C LYS A 156 -6.08 -12.20 -29.22
N GLN A 157 -5.18 -11.23 -29.39
CA GLN A 157 -4.07 -11.24 -30.34
C GLN A 157 -2.78 -10.78 -29.66
N PRO A 158 -2.10 -11.64 -28.88
CA PRO A 158 -1.00 -11.24 -27.99
C PRO A 158 0.21 -10.64 -28.72
N ASP A 159 0.36 -10.89 -30.02
CA ASP A 159 1.43 -10.33 -30.86
C ASP A 159 1.19 -8.86 -31.27
N LEU A 160 0.01 -8.30 -30.95
CA LEU A 160 -0.34 -6.91 -31.25
C LEU A 160 -0.47 -6.08 -29.99
N ASN A 161 0.10 -4.87 -30.03
CA ASN A 161 -0.13 -3.87 -29.02
C ASN A 161 -1.41 -3.08 -29.31
N ARG A 162 -2.22 -2.84 -28.29
CA ARG A 162 -3.38 -1.96 -28.32
C ARG A 162 -3.36 -0.94 -27.19
N ALA A 163 -4.05 0.16 -27.44
CA ALA A 163 -4.39 1.09 -26.40
C ALA A 163 -5.56 0.54 -25.57
N ILE A 164 -5.44 0.63 -24.24
CA ILE A 164 -6.51 0.29 -23.31
C ILE A 164 -6.93 1.56 -22.60
N LEU A 165 -8.24 1.81 -22.59
CA LEU A 165 -8.86 2.87 -21.82
C LEU A 165 -9.48 2.27 -20.55
N MET A 166 -9.05 2.74 -19.39
CA MET A 166 -9.55 2.29 -18.09
C MET A 166 -10.18 3.44 -17.31
N GLN A 167 -11.11 3.09 -16.42
CA GLN A 167 -11.67 4.03 -15.47
C GLN A 167 -10.59 4.47 -14.46
N GLY A 168 -10.55 5.77 -14.18
CA GLY A 168 -9.75 6.36 -13.11
C GLY A 168 -10.54 7.42 -12.33
N GLY A 169 -9.81 8.34 -11.69
CA GLY A 169 -10.37 9.58 -11.12
C GLY A 169 -11.10 9.47 -9.78
N LEU A 170 -11.14 8.29 -9.16
CA LEU A 170 -11.57 8.20 -7.75
C LEU A 170 -10.43 8.64 -6.83
N GLY A 171 -10.75 9.45 -5.84
CA GLY A 171 -9.81 9.90 -4.80
C GLY A 171 -9.75 8.98 -3.58
N MET A 172 -10.79 8.16 -3.37
CA MET A 172 -10.81 7.10 -2.35
C MET A 172 -10.44 5.75 -2.99
N PRO A 173 -9.94 4.79 -2.21
CA PRO A 173 -9.42 3.51 -2.74
C PRO A 173 -10.41 2.77 -3.63
N GLU A 174 -11.71 2.80 -3.29
CA GLU A 174 -12.73 2.04 -3.99
C GLU A 174 -14.06 2.80 -4.13
N ARG A 175 -14.88 2.36 -5.09
CA ARG A 175 -16.24 2.87 -5.32
C ARG A 175 -17.10 2.84 -4.06
N ASP A 176 -16.95 1.81 -3.23
CA ASP A 176 -17.86 1.58 -2.11
C ASP A 176 -17.71 2.63 -0.99
N TYR A 177 -16.59 3.37 -0.95
CA TYR A 177 -16.40 4.56 -0.11
C TYR A 177 -17.37 5.68 -0.46
N TYR A 178 -17.90 5.69 -1.68
CA TYR A 178 -18.86 6.69 -2.15
C TYR A 178 -20.32 6.27 -1.95
N ARG A 179 -20.58 5.09 -1.36
CA ARG A 179 -21.93 4.63 -1.00
C ARG A 179 -22.31 5.07 0.42
N ALA A 180 -23.59 5.31 0.67
CA ALA A 180 -24.08 5.94 1.90
C ALA A 180 -23.67 5.19 3.19
N ARG A 181 -23.67 3.86 3.17
CA ARG A 181 -23.33 3.00 4.32
C ARG A 181 -21.87 3.16 4.78
N THR A 182 -20.93 3.25 3.83
CA THR A 182 -19.49 3.37 4.10
C THR A 182 -19.10 4.80 4.52
N ARG A 183 -19.77 5.81 3.96
CA ARG A 183 -19.56 7.23 4.32
C ARG A 183 -19.74 7.50 5.82
N ALA A 184 -20.64 6.76 6.49
CA ALA A 184 -20.90 6.92 7.92
C ALA A 184 -19.72 6.47 8.81
N CYS A 185 -18.98 5.42 8.42
CA CYS A 185 -17.79 4.98 9.16
C CYS A 185 -16.58 5.90 8.87
N LEU A 186 -16.44 6.42 7.64
CA LEU A 186 -15.35 7.35 7.30
C LEU A 186 -15.47 8.71 8.00
N ARG A 187 -16.67 9.28 8.15
CA ARG A 187 -16.86 10.54 8.89
C ARG A 187 -16.38 10.48 10.35
N ARG A 188 -16.19 9.29 10.92
CA ARG A 188 -15.73 9.10 12.30
C ARG A 188 -14.21 8.90 12.44
N GLY A 189 -13.49 8.66 11.34
CA GLY A 189 -12.04 8.40 11.36
C GLY A 189 -11.22 9.07 10.24
N ALA A 190 -11.86 9.62 9.22
CA ALA A 190 -11.21 10.40 8.17
C ALA A 190 -11.28 11.89 8.51
N PRO A 191 -10.22 12.68 8.26
CA PRO A 191 -10.36 14.12 8.21
C PRO A 191 -11.45 14.44 7.18
N THR A 192 -12.57 14.96 7.65
CA THR A 192 -13.81 15.14 6.89
C THR A 192 -13.74 16.32 5.94
N SER A 193 -12.55 16.57 5.42
CA SER A 193 -12.28 17.71 4.58
C SER A 193 -11.13 17.35 3.66
N ILE A 194 -11.40 17.40 2.37
CA ILE A 194 -10.45 18.06 1.48
C ILE A 194 -10.43 19.53 1.97
N THR A 195 -9.83 19.79 3.12
CA THR A 195 -9.35 21.13 3.43
C THR A 195 -8.08 21.15 2.62
N LEU A 196 -8.20 21.56 1.36
CA LEU A 196 -7.04 22.20 0.75
C LEU A 196 -6.66 23.29 1.75
N PRO A 197 -5.43 23.27 2.32
CA PRO A 197 -4.94 24.44 3.03
C PRO A 197 -5.30 25.65 2.18
N ARG A 198 -5.79 26.73 2.79
CA ARG A 198 -6.17 27.93 2.04
C ARG A 198 -4.87 28.58 1.55
N TRP A 199 -4.28 28.01 0.51
CA TRP A 199 -3.05 28.44 -0.10
C TRP A 199 -3.28 29.83 -0.68
N ARG A 200 -2.53 30.83 -0.19
CA ARG A 200 -2.66 32.21 -0.65
C ARG A 200 -2.50 32.25 -2.18
N GLY A 201 -3.54 32.71 -2.88
CA GLY A 201 -3.53 32.89 -4.34
C GLY A 201 -4.31 31.86 -5.15
N LEU A 202 -4.77 30.76 -4.57
CA LEU A 202 -5.72 29.85 -5.24
C LEU A 202 -7.15 30.24 -4.87
N ARG A 203 -7.86 30.92 -5.77
CA ARG A 203 -9.32 31.07 -5.62
C ARG A 203 -9.93 29.70 -5.86
N ALA A 204 -10.71 29.20 -4.90
CA ALA A 204 -11.55 28.03 -5.13
C ALA A 204 -12.54 28.38 -6.25
N SER A 205 -12.30 27.86 -7.45
CA SER A 205 -13.28 27.94 -8.53
C SER A 205 -14.54 27.22 -8.06
N ARG A 206 -15.64 27.98 -7.91
CA ARG A 206 -16.96 27.40 -7.65
C ARG A 206 -17.31 26.55 -8.88
N ILE A 207 -17.09 25.25 -8.81
CA ILE A 207 -17.68 24.30 -9.74
C ILE A 207 -19.20 24.48 -9.63
N ARG A 208 -19.81 25.20 -10.58
CA ARG A 208 -21.27 25.29 -10.68
C ARG A 208 -21.77 23.87 -10.97
N ARG A 209 -22.46 23.26 -10.00
CA ARG A 209 -23.20 22.02 -10.24
C ARG A 209 -24.23 22.28 -11.34
N PRO A 210 -24.22 21.56 -12.47
CA PRO A 210 -25.36 21.59 -13.36
C PRO A 210 -26.59 21.04 -12.60
N PRO A 211 -27.80 21.60 -12.82
CA PRO A 211 -29.01 21.07 -12.21
C PRO A 211 -29.23 19.61 -12.66
N PRO A 212 -29.84 18.76 -11.81
CA PRO A 212 -30.12 17.37 -12.18
C PRO A 212 -31.05 17.36 -13.40
N ARG A 213 -30.56 16.86 -14.54
CA ARG A 213 -31.41 16.50 -15.66
C ARG A 213 -32.14 15.21 -15.28
N ALA A 214 -33.47 15.28 -15.20
CA ALA A 214 -34.30 14.09 -15.16
C ALA A 214 -34.03 13.27 -16.43
N LEU A 215 -33.63 12.01 -16.28
CA LEU A 215 -33.56 11.07 -17.38
C LEU A 215 -35.00 10.75 -17.80
N ALA A 216 -35.48 11.47 -18.81
CA ALA A 216 -36.67 11.08 -19.55
C ALA A 216 -36.37 9.77 -20.29
N GLY A 217 -37.31 8.82 -20.19
CA GLY A 217 -37.15 7.44 -20.64
C GLY A 217 -36.74 7.30 -22.10
N ALA A 218 -35.73 6.47 -22.35
CA ALA A 218 -35.48 5.87 -23.65
C ALA A 218 -35.94 4.41 -23.57
N GLY A 219 -36.72 4.01 -24.57
CA GLY A 219 -37.57 2.82 -24.58
C GLY A 219 -36.85 1.47 -24.61
N ASN A 220 -37.65 0.45 -24.28
CA ASN A 220 -37.31 -0.97 -24.28
C ASN A 220 -36.88 -1.48 -25.67
N ALA A 221 -35.83 -2.28 -25.70
CA ALA A 221 -35.54 -3.25 -26.76
C ALA A 221 -35.33 -4.65 -26.12
N PRO A 222 -35.69 -5.76 -26.80
CA PRO A 222 -36.12 -6.99 -26.13
C PRO A 222 -34.99 -7.93 -25.70
N GLY A 223 -35.09 -8.36 -24.44
CA GLY A 223 -34.90 -9.73 -23.93
C GLY A 223 -33.81 -10.64 -24.49
N HIS A 224 -32.71 -10.76 -23.75
CA HIS A 224 -32.11 -12.07 -23.45
C HIS A 224 -32.04 -12.23 -21.93
N GLY A 225 -32.82 -13.18 -21.39
CA GLY A 225 -32.89 -13.46 -19.95
C GLY A 225 -31.56 -13.99 -19.41
N PRO A 226 -31.21 -13.69 -18.14
CA PRO A 226 -30.00 -14.23 -17.53
C PRO A 226 -30.15 -15.74 -17.28
N PRO A 227 -29.11 -16.56 -17.52
CA PRO A 227 -29.16 -17.97 -17.13
C PRO A 227 -29.21 -18.12 -15.61
N ALA A 228 -29.96 -19.12 -15.16
CA ALA A 228 -30.20 -19.44 -13.76
C ALA A 228 -28.90 -19.61 -12.96
N ARG A 229 -28.85 -18.98 -11.77
CA ARG A 229 -27.77 -19.17 -10.79
C ARG A 229 -27.81 -20.61 -10.26
N ARG A 230 -26.74 -21.37 -10.49
CA ARG A 230 -26.44 -22.56 -9.69
C ARG A 230 -25.94 -22.13 -8.30
N PRO A 231 -26.30 -22.82 -7.21
CA PRO A 231 -25.76 -22.52 -5.90
C PRO A 231 -24.28 -22.95 -5.85
N GLY A 232 -23.39 -21.97 -5.95
CA GLY A 232 -21.96 -22.13 -5.70
C GLY A 232 -21.66 -21.85 -4.24
N ASN A 233 -20.87 -22.72 -3.64
CA ASN A 233 -20.29 -22.68 -2.30
C ASN A 233 -19.57 -21.35 -1.98
N GLU A 234 -20.26 -20.43 -1.29
CA GLU A 234 -19.62 -19.29 -0.64
C GLU A 234 -18.94 -19.74 0.67
N SER A 235 -17.71 -20.26 0.57
CA SER A 235 -16.71 -20.19 1.64
C SER A 235 -15.80 -18.98 1.41
N GLY A 236 -16.43 -17.81 1.22
CA GLY A 236 -15.79 -16.51 1.29
C GLY A 236 -16.27 -15.84 2.56
N ALA A 237 -15.50 -15.95 3.64
CA ALA A 237 -15.72 -15.18 4.85
C ALA A 237 -15.48 -13.69 4.55
N GLY A 238 -16.47 -13.05 3.93
CA GLY A 238 -16.62 -11.60 3.93
C GLY A 238 -16.84 -11.18 5.37
N ALA A 239 -15.75 -10.80 6.04
CA ALA A 239 -15.80 -10.33 7.41
C ALA A 239 -16.69 -9.08 7.47
N ASP A 240 -17.89 -9.28 8.01
CA ASP A 240 -18.84 -8.24 8.40
C ASP A 240 -18.24 -7.44 9.57
N HIS A 241 -17.30 -6.55 9.25
CA HIS A 241 -16.72 -5.62 10.20
C HIS A 241 -17.62 -4.39 10.30
N GLY A 242 -18.81 -4.60 10.85
CA GLY A 242 -19.64 -3.52 11.38
C GLY A 242 -18.85 -2.75 12.44
N CYS A 243 -18.43 -1.53 12.09
CA CYS A 243 -17.87 -0.45 12.92
C CYS A 243 -17.76 -0.80 14.44
N ARG A 244 -16.77 -1.63 14.84
CA ARG A 244 -16.48 -1.89 16.26
C ARG A 244 -15.62 -0.77 16.80
N ARG A 245 -16.05 -0.20 17.93
CA ARG A 245 -15.37 0.86 18.66
C ARG A 245 -13.93 0.43 18.98
N ALA A 246 -12.94 1.25 18.61
CA ALA A 246 -11.68 1.31 19.34
C ALA A 246 -11.99 1.92 20.71
N GLY A 247 -12.44 1.08 21.64
CA GLY A 247 -12.75 1.46 23.01
C GLY A 247 -11.45 1.57 23.80
N ALA A 248 -11.09 2.80 24.14
CA ALA A 248 -10.07 3.12 25.13
C ALA A 248 -10.20 2.22 26.37
N ASN A 249 -9.06 1.67 26.80
CA ASN A 249 -8.92 0.84 27.99
C ASN A 249 -9.18 1.68 29.26
N ARG A 250 -10.45 1.97 29.55
CA ARG A 250 -10.88 2.51 30.84
C ARG A 250 -11.19 1.35 31.77
N ARG A 251 -10.25 1.05 32.67
CA ARG A 251 -10.49 0.27 33.89
C ARG A 251 -11.76 0.81 34.57
N ARG A 252 -12.75 -0.05 34.84
CA ARG A 252 -13.86 0.29 35.75
C ARG A 252 -13.63 -0.38 37.11
N PRO A 253 -13.86 0.35 38.22
CA PRO A 253 -13.73 -0.17 39.58
C PRO A 253 -14.98 -0.92 40.03
N GLY A 254 -14.77 -2.01 40.78
CA GLY A 254 -15.58 -2.55 41.89
C GLY A 254 -17.08 -2.82 41.73
N LEU A 255 -17.50 -4.06 42.01
CA LEU A 255 -18.38 -4.44 43.14
C LEU A 255 -19.03 -5.81 42.91
N ALA A 256 -18.76 -6.76 43.79
CA ALA A 256 -19.69 -7.83 44.14
C ALA A 256 -19.47 -8.22 45.61
N SER A 257 -20.45 -7.89 46.44
CA SER A 257 -20.52 -8.22 47.86
C SER A 257 -21.21 -9.58 48.05
N LEU A 258 -20.55 -10.49 48.79
CA LEU A 258 -20.99 -11.35 49.92
C LEU A 258 -22.38 -12.05 49.88
N PRO A 259 -22.53 -13.26 50.49
CA PRO A 259 -22.33 -13.54 51.93
C PRO A 259 -21.62 -14.89 52.22
N GLY A 260 -21.13 -15.31 53.39
CA GLY A 260 -21.14 -14.88 54.78
C GLY A 260 -20.90 -16.12 55.68
N ARG A 261 -20.24 -15.94 56.85
CA ARG A 261 -19.95 -16.90 57.95
C ARG A 261 -18.76 -17.86 57.72
N ARG A 262 -17.86 -18.16 58.68
CA ARG A 262 -17.91 -18.16 60.16
C ARG A 262 -16.58 -17.68 60.78
N ARG A 263 -16.69 -17.17 62.01
CA ARG A 263 -15.61 -16.86 62.95
C ARG A 263 -14.91 -18.14 63.40
N HIS A 264 -13.58 -18.11 63.56
CA HIS A 264 -12.92 -18.81 64.66
C HIS A 264 -11.81 -17.93 65.24
N ARG A 265 -11.84 -17.86 66.56
CA ARG A 265 -10.96 -17.13 67.48
C ARG A 265 -10.08 -18.21 68.11
N THR A 266 -8.77 -18.01 68.09
CA THR A 266 -7.77 -18.60 69.00
C THR A 266 -6.72 -17.49 69.14
N GLY A 267 -6.44 -16.96 70.33
CA GLY A 267 -5.90 -17.70 71.45
C GLY A 267 -4.43 -17.34 71.49
#